data_AF-A0A8H7CJU7-F1
#
_entry.id   AF-A0A8H7CJU7-F1
#
_cell.length_a   1.000
_cell.length_b   1.000
_cell.length_c   1.000
_cell.angle_alpha   90.00
_cell.angle_beta   90.00
_cell.angle_gamma   90.00
#
_symmetry.space_group_name_H-M   'P 1'
#
loop_
_entity.id
_entity.type
_entity.pdbx_description
1 polymer ?
#
loop_
_entity_poly.entity_id
_entity_poly.type
_entity_poly.pdbx_seq_one_letter_code
_entity_poly.pdbx_strand_id
1 'polypeptide(L)'
;MPPPLHVLGFQMNGRWNICSSPSPLRQFAAVAIDGMVYLTMISAIFLSVLAFLTVVPVQATTGIIVPLYSYPETTSTWAPLETAISNYPNVQFYVIINPDSGPGDAGSQPDTNYQAGVTALRTHANVLLLGYVYTSYGERSLADVQQDIDTYAGWHTAYSLAGIFFDETQPGLTSTYTAYTAAVRSAAWPGRTTGYVILNPGEDIGSSNYYSIADQIVTFEDTYAEYEKQAPLPLPHPTQQSVIIHTFTGTNATLSSVVQSLKTSGFLSTYITDLNIATTDVYGSFGSDFSAFVQDVSAPLVAVRGTLVHPRATPGGYVQTAGPGNASFTMYTGCAQPACGIAASGYTAAISQLAFGSEPGLGPGDACGRCFALTGTEDPYSPSYTGPFGNSIVVKVTDMCPVAGNQAWCGQTVTSQTNQFNMPVHFDICEDTGGAGAFFPSGHYALLGTWSEVSCSQWSGSDGSPLWSGACISGENAPLWPSTGCGNQDC
;
A
#
# COMPACT_ATOMS: atom_id res chain seq x y z
N MET A 1 -30.32 -77.02 -13.94
CA MET A 1 -29.26 -77.30 -14.92
C MET A 1 -28.07 -76.38 -14.59
N PRO A 2 -26.81 -76.85 -14.63
CA PRO A 2 -25.63 -76.19 -14.02
C PRO A 2 -24.87 -75.29 -15.04
N PRO A 3 -23.70 -74.66 -14.72
CA PRO A 3 -22.85 -74.64 -13.50
C PRO A 3 -22.49 -73.18 -13.03
N PRO A 4 -21.37 -72.88 -12.31
CA PRO A 4 -20.63 -73.50 -11.16
C PRO A 4 -20.71 -72.62 -9.87
N LEU A 5 -20.45 -73.04 -8.61
CA LEU A 5 -19.19 -73.43 -7.90
C LEU A 5 -18.07 -72.33 -7.92
N HIS A 6 -17.46 -71.82 -6.83
CA HIS A 6 -17.11 -72.30 -5.45
C HIS A 6 -17.32 -71.21 -4.33
N VAL A 7 -16.65 -71.21 -3.14
CA VAL A 7 -16.95 -71.92 -1.86
C VAL A 7 -16.10 -71.39 -0.66
N LEU A 8 -16.60 -71.45 0.60
CA LEU A 8 -15.97 -71.17 1.95
C LEU A 8 -15.59 -69.71 2.35
N GLY A 9 -15.57 -69.28 3.64
CA GLY A 9 -16.27 -69.78 4.86
C GLY A 9 -15.50 -69.80 6.22
N PHE A 10 -15.87 -68.93 7.20
CA PHE A 10 -15.54 -68.91 8.66
C PHE A 10 -16.54 -67.95 9.41
N GLN A 11 -16.93 -67.95 10.70
CA GLN A 11 -16.63 -68.66 12.00
C GLN A 11 -15.50 -68.08 12.91
N MET A 12 -15.59 -68.00 14.27
CA MET A 12 -16.70 -68.19 15.26
C MET A 12 -16.40 -67.66 16.71
N ASN A 13 -17.46 -67.29 17.46
CA ASN A 13 -17.74 -67.44 18.94
C ASN A 13 -16.80 -66.98 20.10
N GLY A 14 -17.41 -66.48 21.21
CA GLY A 14 -16.83 -66.64 22.58
C GLY A 14 -17.37 -65.79 23.79
N ARG A 15 -18.37 -66.31 24.54
CA ARG A 15 -18.84 -66.11 25.97
C ARG A 15 -18.16 -65.04 26.90
N TRP A 16 -18.84 -64.41 27.89
CA TRP A 16 -19.51 -65.00 29.08
C TRP A 16 -20.60 -64.12 29.76
N ASN A 17 -21.33 -64.71 30.73
CA ASN A 17 -22.33 -64.11 31.64
C ASN A 17 -21.65 -63.41 32.86
N ILE A 18 -22.26 -62.83 33.91
CA ILE A 18 -23.61 -62.94 34.55
C ILE A 18 -23.94 -61.61 35.30
N CYS A 19 -25.22 -61.16 35.34
CA CYS A 19 -25.99 -60.70 36.54
C CYS A 19 -27.27 -59.94 36.14
N SER A 20 -28.31 -59.97 36.99
CA SER A 20 -29.68 -59.62 36.58
C SER A 20 -30.54 -58.95 37.66
N SER A 21 -31.09 -57.76 37.34
CA SER A 21 -32.22 -57.08 38.02
C SER A 21 -32.01 -56.65 39.50
N PRO A 22 -32.92 -55.83 40.09
CA PRO A 22 -34.08 -55.15 39.51
C PRO A 22 -34.08 -53.62 39.70
N SER A 23 -35.13 -52.96 39.21
CA SER A 23 -35.59 -51.61 39.60
C SER A 23 -36.88 -51.72 40.45
N PRO A 24 -37.48 -50.63 40.99
CA PRO A 24 -37.04 -49.23 41.09
C PRO A 24 -37.09 -48.71 42.56
N LEU A 25 -37.28 -47.39 42.75
CA LEU A 25 -37.67 -46.70 44.01
C LEU A 25 -36.59 -46.49 45.10
N ARG A 26 -35.68 -45.53 44.86
CA ARG A 26 -35.31 -44.43 45.81
C ARG A 26 -34.20 -43.53 45.23
N GLN A 27 -34.57 -42.38 44.66
CA GLN A 27 -33.79 -41.11 44.65
C GLN A 27 -34.51 -40.01 43.85
N PHE A 28 -35.41 -39.27 44.50
CA PHE A 28 -35.94 -37.98 44.01
C PHE A 28 -35.39 -36.85 44.88
N ALA A 29 -34.08 -36.59 44.83
CA ALA A 29 -33.41 -35.43 45.48
C ALA A 29 -31.91 -35.28 45.11
N ALA A 30 -31.50 -35.41 43.83
CA ALA A 30 -30.06 -35.29 43.48
C ALA A 30 -29.71 -34.90 42.02
N VAL A 31 -30.64 -34.35 41.22
CA VAL A 31 -30.36 -34.01 39.79
C VAL A 31 -30.97 -32.66 39.42
N ALA A 32 -30.54 -31.59 40.10
CA ALA A 32 -31.07 -30.22 39.88
C ALA A 32 -30.04 -29.09 40.10
N ILE A 33 -28.74 -29.41 40.26
CA ILE A 33 -27.71 -28.40 40.60
C ILE A 33 -26.54 -28.42 39.60
N ASP A 34 -26.01 -29.58 39.21
CA ASP A 34 -24.82 -29.65 38.35
C ASP A 34 -25.05 -29.19 36.89
N GLY A 35 -26.28 -29.28 36.39
CA GLY A 35 -26.61 -28.92 35.00
C GLY A 35 -26.46 -27.43 34.67
N MET A 36 -26.59 -26.55 35.68
CA MET A 36 -26.58 -25.09 35.48
C MET A 36 -25.17 -24.48 35.59
N VAL A 37 -24.26 -25.18 36.27
CA VAL A 37 -22.84 -24.78 36.39
C VAL A 37 -22.07 -25.14 35.12
N TYR A 38 -22.32 -26.30 34.52
CA TYR A 38 -21.61 -26.70 33.30
C TYR A 38 -21.90 -25.80 32.10
N LEU A 39 -23.15 -25.38 31.91
CA LEU A 39 -23.53 -24.53 30.78
C LEU A 39 -22.93 -23.11 30.90
N THR A 40 -22.87 -22.56 32.11
CA THR A 40 -22.27 -21.23 32.37
C THR A 40 -20.74 -21.25 32.30
N MET A 41 -20.08 -22.33 32.77
CA MET A 41 -18.63 -22.51 32.66
C MET A 41 -18.17 -22.64 31.20
N ILE A 42 -18.90 -23.39 30.36
CA ILE A 42 -18.56 -23.53 28.93
C ILE A 42 -18.74 -22.18 28.21
N SER A 43 -19.81 -21.42 28.50
CA SER A 43 -19.97 -20.06 27.94
C SER A 43 -18.85 -19.11 28.38
N ALA A 44 -18.39 -19.16 29.62
CA ALA A 44 -17.30 -18.32 30.12
C ALA A 44 -15.95 -18.66 29.47
N ILE A 45 -15.68 -19.94 29.19
CA ILE A 45 -14.46 -20.38 28.50
C ILE A 45 -14.50 -19.97 27.02
N PHE A 46 -15.64 -20.11 26.32
CA PHE A 46 -15.75 -19.64 24.94
C PHE A 46 -15.67 -18.10 24.81
N LEU A 47 -16.20 -17.34 25.77
CA LEU A 47 -16.04 -15.87 25.78
C LEU A 47 -14.60 -15.41 26.09
N SER A 48 -13.81 -16.18 26.84
CA SER A 48 -12.43 -15.82 27.18
C SER A 48 -11.40 -16.29 26.14
N VAL A 49 -11.66 -17.39 25.41
CA VAL A 49 -10.78 -17.85 24.31
C VAL A 49 -10.96 -17.01 23.04
N LEU A 50 -12.14 -16.42 22.79
CA LEU A 50 -12.33 -15.49 21.66
C LEU A 50 -11.64 -14.11 21.85
N ALA A 51 -11.13 -13.79 23.05
CA ALA A 51 -10.64 -12.45 23.37
C ALA A 51 -9.18 -12.16 22.94
N PHE A 52 -8.39 -13.18 22.57
CA PHE A 52 -6.95 -13.02 22.26
C PHE A 52 -6.49 -13.68 20.94
N LEU A 53 -7.38 -13.78 19.96
CA LEU A 53 -6.97 -13.68 18.56
C LEU A 53 -6.98 -12.20 18.14
N THR A 54 -6.08 -11.43 18.75
CA THR A 54 -5.58 -10.23 18.08
C THR A 54 -4.92 -10.68 16.79
N VAL A 55 -5.60 -10.48 15.66
CA VAL A 55 -4.92 -10.34 14.38
C VAL A 55 -4.07 -9.10 14.52
N VAL A 56 -2.83 -9.28 15.01
CA VAL A 56 -1.81 -8.24 14.95
C VAL A 56 -1.66 -7.96 13.47
N PRO A 57 -1.98 -6.74 12.99
CA PRO A 57 -1.75 -6.44 11.59
C PRO A 57 -0.25 -6.57 11.38
N VAL A 58 0.16 -7.49 10.50
CA VAL A 58 1.51 -7.48 9.96
C VAL A 58 1.58 -6.21 9.12
N GLN A 59 2.00 -5.12 9.75
CA GLN A 59 2.37 -3.92 9.03
C GLN A 59 3.47 -4.34 8.05
N ALA A 60 3.27 -4.07 6.77
CA ALA A 60 4.39 -3.96 5.85
C ALA A 60 5.20 -2.73 6.31
N THR A 61 6.18 -2.97 7.17
CA THR A 61 7.05 -1.93 7.72
C THR A 61 8.12 -1.60 6.69
N THR A 62 7.72 -0.86 5.65
CA THR A 62 8.65 -0.16 4.76
C THR A 62 9.61 0.65 5.62
N GLY A 63 10.89 0.30 5.56
CA GLY A 63 11.95 1.07 6.19
C GLY A 63 12.34 2.29 5.38
N ILE A 64 13.38 2.97 5.85
CA ILE A 64 13.99 4.09 5.12
C ILE A 64 15.39 3.66 4.71
N ILE A 65 15.69 3.66 3.42
CA ILE A 65 17.08 3.59 2.95
C ILE A 65 17.65 5.01 2.93
N VAL A 66 18.90 5.19 3.35
CA VAL A 66 19.53 6.52 3.44
C VAL A 66 20.91 6.45 2.79
N PRO A 67 21.06 6.99 1.57
CA PRO A 67 22.36 7.33 0.99
C PRO A 67 23.02 8.44 1.81
N LEU A 68 23.77 8.09 2.86
CA LEU A 68 24.34 9.06 3.80
C LEU A 68 25.76 9.45 3.36
N TYR A 69 25.84 10.14 2.22
CA TYR A 69 27.10 10.50 1.58
C TYR A 69 27.63 11.88 2.06
N SER A 70 26.87 12.56 2.91
CA SER A 70 27.33 13.75 3.64
C SER A 70 28.46 13.43 4.63
N TYR A 71 29.60 14.11 4.49
CA TYR A 71 30.72 13.98 5.42
C TYR A 71 30.33 14.48 6.83
N PRO A 72 30.53 13.70 7.92
CA PRO A 72 30.11 14.05 9.29
C PRO A 72 31.00 15.12 9.97
N GLU A 73 31.25 16.24 9.30
CA GLU A 73 32.15 17.33 9.74
C GLU A 73 31.81 17.85 11.15
N THR A 74 30.54 17.79 11.54
CA THR A 74 30.05 18.22 12.86
C THR A 74 29.00 17.24 13.38
N THR A 75 28.80 17.24 14.70
CA THR A 75 27.66 16.54 15.34
C THR A 75 26.29 17.09 14.91
N SER A 76 26.24 18.24 14.22
CA SER A 76 25.03 18.77 13.60
C SER A 76 24.77 18.23 12.18
N THR A 77 25.77 17.69 11.48
CA THR A 77 25.62 17.29 10.06
C THR A 77 24.62 16.13 9.91
N TRP A 78 24.71 15.11 10.78
CA TRP A 78 23.80 13.95 10.76
C TRP A 78 22.64 14.06 11.76
N ALA A 79 22.53 15.17 12.49
CA ALA A 79 21.49 15.40 13.50
C ALA A 79 20.04 15.25 12.98
N PRO A 80 19.67 15.59 11.72
CA PRO A 80 18.33 15.29 11.20
C PRO A 80 18.01 13.79 11.21
N LEU A 81 18.97 12.95 10.82
CA LEU A 81 18.84 11.49 10.82
C LEU A 81 18.86 10.91 12.24
N GLU A 82 19.76 11.37 13.12
CA GLU A 82 19.77 10.95 14.53
C GLU A 82 18.44 11.29 15.24
N THR A 83 17.87 12.46 14.93
CA THR A 83 16.55 12.89 15.42
C THR A 83 15.43 12.00 14.86
N ALA A 84 15.45 11.69 13.56
CA ALA A 84 14.51 10.78 12.91
C ALA A 84 14.53 9.37 13.54
N ILE A 85 15.72 8.79 13.68
CA ILE A 85 15.93 7.46 14.28
C ILE A 85 15.41 7.42 15.71
N SER A 86 15.72 8.46 16.50
CA SER A 86 15.32 8.56 17.92
C SER A 86 13.82 8.73 18.12
N ASN A 87 13.16 9.51 17.26
CA ASN A 87 11.72 9.75 17.34
C ASN A 87 10.88 8.57 16.83
N TYR A 88 11.42 7.75 15.92
CA TYR A 88 10.69 6.69 15.24
C TYR A 88 11.35 5.31 15.39
N PRO A 89 11.46 4.77 16.64
CA PRO A 89 12.17 3.52 16.93
C PRO A 89 11.55 2.25 16.31
N ASN A 90 10.35 2.35 15.72
CA ASN A 90 9.68 1.27 15.00
C ASN A 90 9.99 1.27 13.49
N VAL A 91 10.66 2.29 12.96
CA VAL A 91 11.10 2.36 11.55
C VAL A 91 12.51 1.79 11.45
N GLN A 92 12.70 0.79 10.58
CA GLN A 92 14.02 0.28 10.22
C GLN A 92 14.71 1.26 9.27
N PHE A 93 15.88 1.77 9.66
CA PHE A 93 16.74 2.57 8.79
C PHE A 93 17.85 1.68 8.20
N TYR A 94 18.10 1.79 6.91
CA TYR A 94 19.19 1.14 6.16
C TYR A 94 20.15 2.25 5.71
N VAL A 95 21.16 2.53 6.53
CA VAL A 95 22.02 3.72 6.39
C VAL A 95 23.32 3.32 5.69
N ILE A 96 23.55 3.90 4.52
CA ILE A 96 24.72 3.62 3.66
C ILE A 96 25.81 4.64 3.98
N ILE A 97 26.93 4.17 4.54
CA ILE A 97 28.09 4.98 4.88
C ILE A 97 29.09 4.92 3.72
N ASN A 98 29.51 6.08 3.21
CA ASN A 98 30.40 6.21 2.07
C ASN A 98 31.57 7.19 2.33
N PRO A 99 32.69 6.73 2.93
CA PRO A 99 33.83 7.59 3.24
C PRO A 99 34.51 8.24 2.03
N ASP A 100 34.84 7.46 0.99
CA ASP A 100 35.55 7.91 -0.21
C ASP A 100 35.25 6.97 -1.40
N SER A 101 33.99 6.98 -1.87
CA SER A 101 33.45 6.03 -2.87
C SER A 101 33.68 4.55 -2.50
N GLY A 102 33.76 4.27 -1.21
CA GLY A 102 34.42 3.10 -0.64
C GLY A 102 34.97 3.40 0.75
N PRO A 103 35.61 2.42 1.42
CA PRO A 103 36.04 2.54 2.82
C PRO A 103 37.28 3.42 3.04
N GLY A 104 37.92 3.93 1.98
CA GLY A 104 39.27 4.47 1.99
C GLY A 104 40.33 3.38 1.76
N ASP A 105 41.57 3.62 2.21
CA ASP A 105 42.71 2.72 2.02
C ASP A 105 42.46 1.29 2.54
N ALA A 106 43.06 0.30 1.87
CA ALA A 106 42.92 -1.12 2.20
C ALA A 106 43.33 -1.45 3.66
N GLY A 107 42.40 -2.02 4.43
CA GLY A 107 42.60 -2.36 5.84
C GLY A 107 42.73 -1.16 6.79
N SER A 108 42.38 0.04 6.33
CA SER A 108 42.36 1.25 7.16
C SER A 108 41.21 1.25 8.18
N GLN A 109 41.11 2.33 8.95
CA GLN A 109 39.95 2.69 9.76
C GLN A 109 39.50 4.08 9.30
N PRO A 110 38.20 4.41 9.37
CA PRO A 110 37.71 5.72 8.94
C PRO A 110 38.21 6.82 9.88
N ASP A 111 38.10 8.09 9.48
CA ASP A 111 38.58 9.20 10.31
C ASP A 111 37.78 9.40 11.61
N THR A 112 38.25 10.29 12.50
CA THR A 112 37.61 10.51 13.80
C THR A 112 36.17 11.02 13.73
N ASN A 113 35.77 11.66 12.63
CA ASN A 113 34.43 12.21 12.44
C ASN A 113 33.47 11.09 12.03
N TYR A 114 33.86 10.25 11.08
CA TYR A 114 33.14 9.02 10.76
C TYR A 114 33.08 8.06 11.95
N GLN A 115 34.19 7.87 12.69
CA GLN A 115 34.19 7.07 13.91
C GLN A 115 33.15 7.58 14.93
N ALA A 116 33.05 8.91 15.13
CA ALA A 116 32.08 9.50 16.05
C ALA A 116 30.62 9.30 15.57
N GLY A 117 30.30 9.70 14.33
CA GLY A 117 28.95 9.60 13.78
C GLY A 117 28.45 8.16 13.67
N VAL A 118 29.30 7.24 13.18
CA VAL A 118 28.94 5.83 13.05
C VAL A 118 28.81 5.16 14.43
N THR A 119 29.61 5.56 15.43
CA THR A 119 29.41 5.10 16.82
C THR A 119 28.05 5.57 17.37
N ALA A 120 27.66 6.82 17.12
CA ALA A 120 26.37 7.35 17.58
C ALA A 120 25.19 6.59 16.96
N LEU A 121 25.15 6.50 15.62
CA LEU A 121 24.11 5.77 14.87
C LEU A 121 24.01 4.30 15.30
N ARG A 122 25.15 3.63 15.58
CA ARG A 122 25.20 2.22 16.01
C ARG A 122 24.60 1.96 17.40
N THR A 123 24.30 3.00 18.20
CA THR A 123 23.59 2.81 19.48
C THR A 123 22.11 2.48 19.32
N HIS A 124 21.53 2.71 18.15
CA HIS A 124 20.10 2.56 17.90
C HIS A 124 19.76 1.20 17.29
N ALA A 125 18.88 0.44 17.96
CA ALA A 125 18.52 -0.93 17.57
C ALA A 125 17.76 -1.03 16.24
N ASN A 126 17.18 0.07 15.76
CA ASN A 126 16.43 0.18 14.51
C ASN A 126 17.26 0.70 13.32
N VAL A 127 18.60 0.65 13.42
CA VAL A 127 19.53 1.10 12.36
C VAL A 127 20.38 -0.08 11.89
N LEU A 128 20.42 -0.28 10.57
CA LEU A 128 21.34 -1.18 9.89
C LEU A 128 22.34 -0.35 9.09
N LEU A 129 23.58 -0.30 9.57
CA LEU A 129 24.68 0.43 8.93
C LEU A 129 25.35 -0.45 7.86
N LEU A 130 25.52 0.06 6.64
CA LEU A 130 26.07 -0.65 5.49
C LEU A 130 27.21 0.15 4.86
N GLY A 131 28.25 -0.52 4.36
CA GLY A 131 29.34 0.14 3.63
C GLY A 131 29.01 0.26 2.15
N TYR A 132 29.25 1.43 1.55
CA TYR A 132 29.13 1.65 0.11
C TYR A 132 30.31 0.99 -0.65
N VAL A 133 30.02 0.20 -1.68
CA VAL A 133 31.02 -0.37 -2.60
C VAL A 133 30.51 -0.30 -4.05
N TYR A 134 31.04 0.65 -4.83
CA TYR A 134 30.79 0.70 -6.27
C TYR A 134 31.31 -0.56 -6.98
N THR A 135 30.63 -1.00 -8.05
CA THR A 135 30.99 -2.23 -8.80
C THR A 135 31.32 -2.01 -10.26
N SER A 136 31.18 -0.78 -10.78
CA SER A 136 31.41 -0.38 -12.17
C SER A 136 30.76 -1.32 -13.16
N TYR A 137 29.45 -1.52 -13.02
CA TYR A 137 28.62 -2.35 -13.90
C TYR A 137 29.11 -3.81 -14.00
N GLY A 138 29.85 -4.26 -12.97
CA GLY A 138 30.42 -5.59 -12.83
C GLY A 138 31.88 -5.71 -13.29
N GLU A 139 32.52 -4.63 -13.74
CA GLU A 139 33.89 -4.65 -14.31
C GLU A 139 35.03 -4.63 -13.27
N ARG A 140 34.79 -4.17 -12.03
CA ARG A 140 35.81 -4.26 -10.95
C ARG A 140 36.21 -5.71 -10.71
N SER A 141 37.44 -5.98 -10.25
CA SER A 141 37.81 -7.37 -9.94
C SER A 141 37.23 -7.81 -8.59
N LEU A 142 36.96 -9.11 -8.46
CA LEU A 142 36.57 -9.71 -7.17
C LEU A 142 37.59 -9.46 -6.06
N ALA A 143 38.87 -9.28 -6.39
CA ALA A 143 39.91 -8.99 -5.39
C ALA A 143 39.78 -7.56 -4.84
N ASP A 144 39.54 -6.57 -5.71
CA ASP A 144 39.34 -5.17 -5.31
C ASP A 144 38.04 -5.03 -4.50
N VAL A 145 36.96 -5.68 -4.96
CA VAL A 145 35.68 -5.70 -4.26
C VAL A 145 35.79 -6.41 -2.91
N GLN A 146 36.48 -7.55 -2.81
CA GLN A 146 36.75 -8.23 -1.53
C GLN A 146 37.57 -7.35 -0.59
N GLN A 147 38.55 -6.60 -1.10
CA GLN A 147 39.38 -5.71 -0.27
C GLN A 147 38.56 -4.59 0.39
N ASP A 148 37.58 -4.02 -0.31
CA ASP A 148 36.68 -3.02 0.26
C ASP A 148 35.76 -3.65 1.33
N ILE A 149 35.18 -4.82 1.02
CA ILE A 149 34.35 -5.60 1.94
C ILE A 149 35.11 -5.93 3.23
N ASP A 150 36.33 -6.43 3.11
CA ASP A 150 37.20 -6.81 4.23
C ASP A 150 37.63 -5.59 5.06
N THR A 151 37.82 -4.43 4.41
CA THR A 151 38.14 -3.18 5.11
C THR A 151 36.97 -2.73 5.97
N TYR A 152 35.74 -2.66 5.44
CA TYR A 152 34.55 -2.34 6.23
C TYR A 152 34.25 -3.37 7.33
N ALA A 153 34.45 -4.67 7.06
CA ALA A 153 34.28 -5.72 8.07
C ALA A 153 35.36 -5.63 9.17
N GLY A 154 36.56 -5.15 8.83
CA GLY A 154 37.67 -4.88 9.74
C GLY A 154 37.56 -3.59 10.56
N TRP A 155 36.50 -2.79 10.41
CA TRP A 155 36.27 -1.61 11.26
C TRP A 155 36.04 -2.00 12.72
N HIS A 156 36.63 -1.23 13.64
CA HIS A 156 36.58 -1.50 15.07
C HIS A 156 35.13 -1.58 15.62
N THR A 157 34.90 -2.53 16.53
CA THR A 157 33.57 -2.96 17.02
C THR A 157 32.63 -1.87 17.54
N ALA A 158 33.17 -0.70 17.90
CA ALA A 158 32.41 0.49 18.33
C ALA A 158 31.70 1.22 17.17
N TYR A 159 32.25 1.15 15.97
CA TYR A 159 31.75 1.79 14.74
C TYR A 159 31.73 0.83 13.54
N SER A 160 31.72 -0.48 13.78
CA SER A 160 31.67 -1.50 12.74
C SER A 160 30.30 -1.57 12.05
N LEU A 161 30.29 -1.81 10.74
CA LEU A 161 29.06 -1.92 9.94
C LEU A 161 28.45 -3.34 10.01
N ALA A 162 27.37 -3.58 9.26
CA ALA A 162 26.56 -4.79 9.32
C ALA A 162 26.41 -5.54 7.97
N GLY A 163 27.05 -5.04 6.91
CA GLY A 163 26.88 -5.50 5.54
C GLY A 163 27.31 -4.44 4.53
N ILE A 164 26.96 -4.64 3.26
CA ILE A 164 27.40 -3.82 2.12
C ILE A 164 26.20 -3.43 1.24
N PHE A 165 26.26 -2.21 0.74
CA PHE A 165 25.48 -1.70 -0.38
C PHE A 165 26.39 -1.70 -1.61
N PHE A 166 26.10 -2.56 -2.58
CA PHE A 166 26.80 -2.54 -3.86
C PHE A 166 26.14 -1.57 -4.81
N ASP A 167 26.93 -0.68 -5.40
CA ASP A 167 26.46 0.34 -6.34
C ASP A 167 26.87 0.05 -7.78
N GLU A 168 26.27 0.76 -8.74
CA GLU A 168 26.45 0.56 -10.17
C GLU A 168 26.18 -0.90 -10.63
N THR A 169 25.13 -1.56 -10.11
CA THR A 169 24.97 -3.01 -10.33
C THR A 169 24.23 -3.34 -11.61
N GLN A 170 24.91 -3.83 -12.64
CA GLN A 170 24.32 -4.12 -13.95
C GLN A 170 23.41 -5.35 -13.93
N PRO A 171 22.12 -5.27 -14.33
CA PRO A 171 21.28 -6.46 -14.55
C PRO A 171 21.86 -7.47 -15.54
N GLY A 172 21.54 -8.75 -15.35
CA GLY A 172 22.00 -9.88 -16.17
C GLY A 172 23.28 -10.58 -15.66
N LEU A 173 24.19 -9.88 -14.99
CA LEU A 173 25.48 -10.41 -14.51
C LEU A 173 25.39 -11.24 -13.22
N THR A 174 24.41 -12.15 -13.12
CA THR A 174 24.11 -12.93 -11.91
C THR A 174 25.33 -13.68 -11.37
N SER A 175 26.20 -14.23 -12.22
CA SER A 175 27.41 -14.93 -11.75
C SER A 175 28.41 -14.00 -11.05
N THR A 176 28.51 -12.74 -11.47
CA THR A 176 29.42 -11.73 -10.89
C THR A 176 28.91 -11.30 -9.52
N TYR A 177 27.64 -10.89 -9.44
CA TYR A 177 27.04 -10.49 -8.16
C TYR A 177 26.84 -11.67 -7.19
N THR A 178 26.78 -12.93 -7.67
CA THR A 178 26.86 -14.12 -6.80
C THR A 178 28.23 -14.21 -6.10
N ALA A 179 29.32 -13.83 -6.77
CA ALA A 179 30.65 -13.79 -6.13
C ALA A 179 30.77 -12.64 -5.12
N TYR A 180 30.28 -11.44 -5.46
CA TYR A 180 30.33 -10.27 -4.56
C TYR A 180 29.42 -10.45 -3.33
N THR A 181 28.21 -10.97 -3.50
CA THR A 181 27.34 -11.33 -2.37
C THR A 181 27.99 -12.40 -1.49
N ALA A 182 28.56 -13.47 -2.07
CA ALA A 182 29.25 -14.52 -1.32
C ALA A 182 30.46 -14.01 -0.52
N ALA A 183 31.21 -13.03 -1.04
CA ALA A 183 32.27 -12.34 -0.29
C ALA A 183 31.72 -11.67 0.97
N VAL A 184 30.63 -10.91 0.87
CA VAL A 184 29.97 -10.25 2.03
C VAL A 184 29.40 -11.26 3.03
N ARG A 185 28.83 -12.38 2.56
CA ARG A 185 28.35 -13.45 3.46
C ARG A 185 29.50 -14.16 4.20
N SER A 186 30.70 -14.15 3.64
CA SER A 186 31.89 -14.84 4.19
C SER A 186 32.74 -13.95 5.12
N ALA A 187 32.63 -12.63 5.02
CA ALA A 187 33.40 -11.68 5.82
C ALA A 187 32.98 -11.64 7.31
N ALA A 188 33.93 -11.27 8.18
CA ALA A 188 33.80 -11.42 9.64
C ALA A 188 33.15 -10.19 10.33
N TRP A 189 31.88 -9.95 10.07
CA TRP A 189 31.12 -8.80 10.59
C TRP A 189 30.97 -8.79 12.13
N PRO A 190 31.47 -7.76 12.86
CA PRO A 190 31.48 -7.76 14.32
C PRO A 190 30.09 -7.83 14.98
N GLY A 191 29.83 -8.98 15.62
CA GLY A 191 28.56 -9.28 16.30
C GLY A 191 27.47 -9.89 15.42
N ARG A 192 27.80 -10.33 14.19
CA ARG A 192 26.86 -10.95 13.24
C ARG A 192 27.39 -12.29 12.72
N THR A 193 26.50 -13.15 12.25
CA THR A 193 26.86 -14.44 11.61
C THR A 193 26.99 -14.35 10.09
N THR A 194 26.56 -13.24 9.49
CA THR A 194 26.67 -12.91 8.06
C THR A 194 26.49 -11.41 7.87
N GLY A 195 27.07 -10.87 6.80
CA GLY A 195 26.74 -9.54 6.30
C GLY A 195 25.38 -9.50 5.61
N TYR A 196 24.73 -8.35 5.70
CA TYR A 196 23.57 -7.99 4.87
C TYR A 196 24.03 -7.49 3.49
N VAL A 197 23.23 -7.67 2.44
CA VAL A 197 23.59 -7.24 1.07
C VAL A 197 22.44 -6.52 0.37
N ILE A 198 22.70 -5.28 -0.06
CA ILE A 198 21.89 -4.54 -1.03
C ILE A 198 22.63 -4.55 -2.38
N LEU A 199 21.87 -4.71 -3.48
CA LEU A 199 22.33 -4.40 -4.85
C LEU A 199 21.58 -3.16 -5.37
N ASN A 200 22.29 -2.19 -5.94
CA ASN A 200 21.69 -1.02 -6.58
C ASN A 200 21.89 -1.03 -8.11
N PRO A 201 20.90 -1.54 -8.87
CA PRO A 201 20.81 -1.33 -10.31
C PRO A 201 20.18 0.02 -10.68
N GLY A 202 19.39 0.64 -9.80
CA GLY A 202 18.56 1.81 -10.12
C GLY A 202 17.39 1.55 -11.09
N GLU A 203 17.33 0.37 -11.72
CA GLU A 203 16.36 -0.01 -12.76
C GLU A 203 15.69 -1.38 -12.49
N ASP A 204 14.73 -1.77 -13.35
CA ASP A 204 14.15 -3.11 -13.35
C ASP A 204 15.18 -4.17 -13.76
N ILE A 205 15.45 -5.12 -12.88
CA ILE A 205 16.38 -6.22 -13.12
C ILE A 205 15.87 -7.26 -14.12
N GLY A 206 14.60 -7.19 -14.51
CA GLY A 206 13.95 -8.07 -15.49
C GLY A 206 14.00 -9.54 -15.09
N SER A 207 14.77 -10.35 -15.84
CA SER A 207 14.91 -11.79 -15.60
C SER A 207 16.11 -12.18 -14.72
N SER A 208 16.79 -11.19 -14.11
CA SER A 208 17.97 -11.44 -13.26
C SER A 208 17.57 -12.07 -11.93
N ASN A 209 18.27 -13.13 -11.50
CA ASN A 209 17.92 -13.89 -10.29
C ASN A 209 18.45 -13.25 -8.99
N TYR A 210 18.48 -11.91 -8.90
CA TYR A 210 19.22 -11.19 -7.85
C TYR A 210 18.56 -11.31 -6.47
N TYR A 211 17.23 -11.48 -6.42
CA TYR A 211 16.47 -11.73 -5.18
C TYR A 211 16.89 -13.03 -4.44
N SER A 212 17.63 -13.93 -5.11
CA SER A 212 18.16 -15.16 -4.50
C SER A 212 19.55 -15.03 -3.87
N ILE A 213 20.24 -13.89 -4.08
CA ILE A 213 21.63 -13.66 -3.63
C ILE A 213 21.76 -12.42 -2.72
N ALA A 214 20.97 -11.38 -2.99
CA ALA A 214 20.86 -10.18 -2.16
C ALA A 214 19.68 -10.27 -1.19
N ASP A 215 19.76 -9.56 -0.07
CA ASP A 215 18.62 -9.41 0.84
C ASP A 215 17.60 -8.41 0.25
N GLN A 216 18.12 -7.39 -0.44
CA GLN A 216 17.38 -6.20 -0.88
C GLN A 216 17.96 -5.65 -2.19
N ILE A 217 17.11 -5.03 -3.02
CA ILE A 217 17.49 -4.47 -4.32
C ILE A 217 16.81 -3.11 -4.52
N VAL A 218 17.56 -2.08 -4.89
CA VAL A 218 16.99 -0.79 -5.31
C VAL A 218 16.58 -0.90 -6.79
N THR A 219 15.30 -1.10 -7.07
CA THR A 219 14.78 -1.32 -8.44
C THR A 219 14.24 -0.04 -9.09
N PHE A 220 14.48 1.11 -8.47
CA PHE A 220 14.22 2.44 -9.00
C PHE A 220 15.11 3.45 -8.27
N GLU A 221 15.93 4.18 -9.01
CA GLU A 221 16.66 5.38 -8.55
C GLU A 221 16.68 6.43 -9.67
N ASP A 222 15.81 7.43 -9.58
CA ASP A 222 15.77 8.56 -10.52
C ASP A 222 15.02 9.76 -9.86
N THR A 223 14.88 10.84 -10.61
CA THR A 223 14.02 11.97 -10.34
C THR A 223 12.54 11.56 -10.16
N TYR A 224 11.82 12.35 -9.37
CA TYR A 224 10.35 12.24 -9.27
C TYR A 224 9.64 12.35 -10.64
N ALA A 225 10.20 13.10 -11.59
CA ALA A 225 9.63 13.24 -12.93
C ALA A 225 9.72 11.97 -13.79
N GLU A 226 10.75 11.12 -13.60
CA GLU A 226 10.78 9.79 -14.23
C GLU A 226 9.94 8.77 -13.44
N TYR A 227 9.87 8.91 -12.11
CA TYR A 227 8.96 8.10 -11.27
C TYR A 227 7.50 8.24 -11.72
N GLU A 228 7.01 9.47 -11.95
CA GLU A 228 5.64 9.72 -12.43
C GLU A 228 5.34 9.08 -13.80
N LYS A 229 6.34 8.83 -14.64
CA LYS A 229 6.18 8.15 -15.94
C LYS A 229 6.18 6.62 -15.83
N GLN A 230 6.80 6.08 -14.78
CA GLN A 230 6.99 4.64 -14.58
C GLN A 230 6.02 4.05 -13.53
N ALA A 231 5.38 4.89 -12.71
CA ALA A 231 4.44 4.46 -11.69
C ALA A 231 3.13 3.89 -12.28
N PRO A 232 2.58 2.78 -11.73
CA PRO A 232 3.11 1.99 -10.63
C PRO A 232 4.29 1.10 -11.06
N LEU A 233 5.39 1.16 -10.30
CA LEU A 233 6.61 0.40 -10.56
C LEU A 233 6.38 -1.13 -10.49
N PRO A 234 7.15 -1.96 -11.21
CA PRO A 234 7.05 -3.43 -11.15
C PRO A 234 7.23 -3.99 -9.74
N LEU A 235 6.36 -4.92 -9.35
CA LEU A 235 6.32 -5.55 -8.01
C LEU A 235 6.56 -7.08 -8.02
N PRO A 236 7.64 -7.61 -8.64
CA PRO A 236 7.90 -9.06 -8.61
C PRO A 236 8.21 -9.59 -7.20
N HIS A 237 8.91 -8.81 -6.36
CA HIS A 237 9.32 -9.20 -5.01
C HIS A 237 9.35 -7.97 -4.06
N PRO A 238 8.22 -7.27 -3.83
CA PRO A 238 8.21 -5.95 -3.17
C PRO A 238 8.86 -5.97 -1.77
N THR A 239 8.73 -7.06 -1.02
CA THR A 239 9.36 -7.27 0.29
C THR A 239 10.89 -7.42 0.26
N GLN A 240 11.51 -7.34 -0.92
CA GLN A 240 12.96 -7.23 -1.13
C GLN A 240 13.32 -6.02 -2.02
N GLN A 241 12.36 -5.23 -2.47
CA GLN A 241 12.58 -4.08 -3.36
C GLN A 241 12.63 -2.76 -2.60
N SER A 242 13.42 -1.82 -3.12
CA SER A 242 13.56 -0.47 -2.61
C SER A 242 13.46 0.57 -3.74
N VAL A 243 12.99 1.76 -3.39
CA VAL A 243 12.71 2.86 -4.32
C VAL A 243 13.33 4.15 -3.80
N ILE A 244 14.26 4.72 -4.54
CA ILE A 244 14.93 6.00 -4.25
C ILE A 244 14.39 7.05 -5.23
N ILE A 245 13.89 8.17 -4.71
CA ILE A 245 13.35 9.28 -5.51
C ILE A 245 14.04 10.57 -5.08
N HIS A 246 14.80 11.18 -5.98
CA HIS A 246 15.37 12.51 -5.74
C HIS A 246 14.65 13.59 -6.54
N THR A 247 15.00 14.86 -6.32
CA THR A 247 14.43 15.99 -7.08
C THR A 247 12.90 15.99 -7.00
N PHE A 248 12.37 15.75 -5.80
CA PHE A 248 10.94 15.73 -5.55
C PHE A 248 10.34 17.13 -5.67
N THR A 249 9.46 17.33 -6.65
CA THR A 249 8.82 18.62 -6.98
C THR A 249 7.36 18.71 -6.53
N GLY A 250 6.83 17.67 -5.89
CA GLY A 250 5.47 17.62 -5.38
C GLY A 250 5.25 18.45 -4.11
N THR A 251 4.01 18.50 -3.65
CA THR A 251 3.66 19.07 -2.34
C THR A 251 3.83 18.03 -1.22
N ASN A 252 3.79 18.43 0.05
CA ASN A 252 3.75 17.48 1.17
C ASN A 252 2.59 16.48 1.04
N ALA A 253 1.42 16.88 0.53
CA ALA A 253 0.31 15.95 0.29
C ALA A 253 0.61 14.94 -0.85
N THR A 254 1.38 15.38 -1.85
CA THR A 254 1.92 14.51 -2.90
C THR A 254 2.93 13.51 -2.30
N LEU A 255 3.83 13.98 -1.42
CA LEU A 255 4.82 13.16 -0.72
C LEU A 255 4.15 12.07 0.12
N SER A 256 3.19 12.43 0.97
CA SER A 256 2.42 11.48 1.77
C SER A 256 1.70 10.45 0.90
N SER A 257 1.20 10.85 -0.28
CA SER A 257 0.53 9.97 -1.23
C SER A 257 1.49 8.98 -1.89
N VAL A 258 2.69 9.43 -2.29
CA VAL A 258 3.75 8.57 -2.85
C VAL A 258 4.26 7.59 -1.80
N VAL A 259 4.60 8.07 -0.60
CA VAL A 259 5.04 7.24 0.52
C VAL A 259 3.97 6.20 0.88
N GLN A 260 2.70 6.60 0.99
CA GLN A 260 1.60 5.66 1.26
C GLN A 260 1.39 4.66 0.12
N SER A 261 1.60 5.04 -1.14
CA SER A 261 1.55 4.14 -2.30
C SER A 261 2.65 3.06 -2.22
N LEU A 262 3.89 3.47 -1.94
CA LEU A 262 5.03 2.56 -1.79
C LEU A 262 4.84 1.59 -0.60
N LYS A 263 4.37 2.10 0.55
CA LYS A 263 4.04 1.30 1.73
C LYS A 263 2.91 0.30 1.44
N THR A 264 1.87 0.72 0.72
CA THR A 264 0.72 -0.15 0.40
C THR A 264 1.08 -1.21 -0.66
N SER A 265 2.03 -0.89 -1.54
CA SER A 265 2.63 -1.84 -2.50
C SER A 265 3.61 -2.83 -1.84
N GLY A 266 3.95 -2.62 -0.56
CA GLY A 266 4.77 -3.53 0.24
C GLY A 266 6.28 -3.43 0.01
N PHE A 267 6.77 -2.32 -0.56
CA PHE A 267 8.21 -2.10 -0.75
C PHE A 267 8.97 -2.18 0.59
N LEU A 268 10.14 -2.83 0.60
CA LEU A 268 10.94 -3.06 1.79
C LEU A 268 11.50 -1.75 2.38
N SER A 269 11.89 -0.79 1.53
CA SER A 269 12.26 0.55 1.97
C SER A 269 12.16 1.61 0.87
N THR A 270 12.21 2.88 1.24
CA THR A 270 12.30 3.99 0.28
C THR A 270 13.20 5.13 0.80
N TYR A 271 13.65 5.99 -0.10
CA TYR A 271 14.21 7.32 0.18
C TYR A 271 13.49 8.33 -0.72
N ILE A 272 13.07 9.47 -0.17
CA ILE A 272 12.54 10.60 -0.97
C ILE A 272 13.20 11.88 -0.47
N THR A 273 13.58 12.77 -1.41
CA THR A 273 14.19 14.08 -1.10
C THR A 273 13.82 15.15 -2.12
N ASP A 274 13.52 16.36 -1.62
CA ASP A 274 13.24 17.57 -2.44
C ASP A 274 14.48 18.16 -3.12
N LEU A 275 15.69 17.68 -2.76
CA LEU A 275 16.95 18.17 -3.31
C LEU A 275 17.04 17.94 -4.82
N ASN A 276 17.33 19.02 -5.56
CA ASN A 276 17.37 19.02 -7.01
C ASN A 276 18.77 18.72 -7.55
N ILE A 277 18.92 17.57 -8.20
CA ILE A 277 20.19 17.01 -8.71
C ILE A 277 20.88 17.90 -9.76
N ALA A 278 20.13 18.81 -10.43
CA ALA A 278 20.71 19.78 -11.34
C ALA A 278 21.39 20.97 -10.62
N THR A 279 21.35 21.02 -9.28
CA THR A 279 21.81 22.16 -8.47
C THR A 279 22.58 21.81 -7.19
N THR A 280 22.43 20.60 -6.67
CA THR A 280 23.06 20.14 -5.42
C THR A 280 23.26 18.63 -5.42
N ASP A 281 24.14 18.14 -4.56
CA ASP A 281 24.23 16.72 -4.23
C ASP A 281 23.01 16.32 -3.38
N VAL A 282 22.22 15.38 -3.90
CA VAL A 282 20.96 14.89 -3.32
C VAL A 282 21.14 13.89 -2.17
N TYR A 283 22.38 13.41 -1.97
CA TYR A 283 22.79 12.46 -0.92
C TYR A 283 23.84 13.08 0.03
N GLY A 284 24.51 14.15 -0.42
CA GLY A 284 25.40 15.00 0.37
C GLY A 284 24.71 15.93 1.37
N SER A 285 23.38 15.96 1.43
CA SER A 285 22.60 16.70 2.43
C SER A 285 21.16 16.16 2.58
N PHE A 286 20.39 16.68 3.55
CA PHE A 286 18.97 16.34 3.74
C PHE A 286 18.06 17.41 3.12
N GLY A 287 17.02 16.97 2.42
CA GLY A 287 15.97 17.84 1.88
C GLY A 287 15.12 18.52 2.97
N SER A 288 14.41 19.58 2.60
CA SER A 288 13.52 20.28 3.55
C SER A 288 12.27 19.44 3.90
N ASP A 289 11.92 18.52 3.01
CA ASP A 289 10.88 17.51 3.15
C ASP A 289 11.25 16.34 4.07
N PHE A 290 12.54 16.09 4.36
CA PHE A 290 13.03 14.88 5.05
C PHE A 290 12.27 14.55 6.34
N SER A 291 11.93 15.54 7.17
CA SER A 291 11.16 15.33 8.41
C SER A 291 9.72 14.86 8.15
N ALA A 292 9.07 15.38 7.10
CA ALA A 292 7.73 14.97 6.67
C ALA A 292 7.78 13.59 6.00
N PHE A 293 8.77 13.34 5.13
CA PHE A 293 9.02 12.02 4.53
C PHE A 293 9.17 10.93 5.61
N VAL A 294 10.04 11.14 6.61
CA VAL A 294 10.22 10.20 7.71
C VAL A 294 8.91 10.03 8.51
N GLN A 295 8.17 11.11 8.77
CA GLN A 295 6.88 11.05 9.45
C GLN A 295 5.85 10.22 8.66
N ASP A 296 5.79 10.36 7.34
CA ASP A 296 4.87 9.61 6.49
C ASP A 296 5.27 8.14 6.36
N VAL A 297 6.57 7.80 6.41
CA VAL A 297 7.01 6.41 6.50
C VAL A 297 6.68 5.83 7.88
N SER A 298 6.97 6.56 8.96
CA SER A 298 6.79 6.12 10.35
C SER A 298 5.36 6.04 10.82
N ALA A 299 4.46 6.81 10.21
CA ALA A 299 3.03 6.67 10.39
C ALA A 299 2.65 5.19 10.18
N PRO A 300 1.64 4.67 10.91
CA PRO A 300 1.08 3.37 10.52
C PRO A 300 0.71 3.40 9.03
N LEU A 301 0.60 2.23 8.40
CA LEU A 301 -0.30 2.13 7.25
C LEU A 301 -1.65 2.58 7.76
N VAL A 302 -2.03 3.82 7.45
CA VAL A 302 -3.22 4.41 8.05
C VAL A 302 -4.38 3.54 7.60
N ALA A 303 -5.19 3.09 8.56
CA ALA A 303 -6.43 2.39 8.27
C ALA A 303 -7.48 3.38 7.74
N VAL A 304 -7.12 4.11 6.67
CA VAL A 304 -8.03 4.97 5.93
C VAL A 304 -9.09 4.04 5.35
N ARG A 305 -10.35 4.30 5.70
CA ARG A 305 -11.50 3.80 4.94
C ARG A 305 -11.62 4.67 3.69
N GLY A 306 -10.63 4.52 2.83
CA GLY A 306 -10.10 5.51 1.88
C GLY A 306 -8.71 5.11 1.43
N THR A 307 -8.55 3.82 1.15
CA THR A 307 -7.31 3.24 0.62
C THR A 307 -6.98 3.84 -0.74
N LEU A 308 -5.70 4.18 -0.95
CA LEU A 308 -5.04 3.85 -2.21
C LEU A 308 -5.06 2.32 -2.34
N VAL A 309 -6.19 1.75 -2.77
CA VAL A 309 -6.18 0.34 -3.19
C VAL A 309 -5.40 0.30 -4.48
N HIS A 310 -4.30 -0.43 -4.48
CA HIS A 310 -4.03 -1.32 -5.61
C HIS A 310 -5.33 -2.13 -5.78
N PRO A 311 -6.12 -1.93 -6.85
CA PRO A 311 -7.52 -2.32 -6.88
C PRO A 311 -7.63 -3.81 -6.54
N ARG A 312 -8.30 -4.13 -5.41
CA ARG A 312 -8.53 -5.52 -4.98
C ARG A 312 -9.30 -6.20 -6.11
N ALA A 313 -8.57 -6.94 -6.95
CA ALA A 313 -8.96 -7.36 -8.29
C ALA A 313 -10.48 -7.54 -8.40
N THR A 314 -11.13 -6.46 -8.78
CA THR A 314 -12.56 -6.40 -8.97
C THR A 314 -12.85 -7.28 -10.18
N PRO A 315 -13.93 -8.07 -10.17
CA PRO A 315 -14.60 -8.40 -11.41
C PRO A 315 -14.69 -7.10 -12.25
N GLY A 316 -14.20 -7.16 -13.50
CA GLY A 316 -14.09 -6.02 -14.43
C GLY A 316 -12.86 -5.12 -14.32
N GLY A 317 -12.14 -5.11 -13.19
CA GLY A 317 -11.02 -4.20 -12.98
C GLY A 317 -11.42 -2.74 -12.72
N TYR A 318 -12.68 -2.48 -12.36
CA TYR A 318 -13.19 -1.16 -11.98
C TYR A 318 -12.38 -0.49 -10.86
N VAL A 319 -12.19 0.83 -10.96
CA VAL A 319 -11.37 1.66 -10.06
C VAL A 319 -12.30 2.36 -9.06
N GLN A 320 -12.35 1.82 -7.84
CA GLN A 320 -13.31 2.22 -6.80
C GLN A 320 -12.58 2.47 -5.48
N THR A 321 -12.54 3.74 -5.04
CA THR A 321 -11.90 4.20 -3.80
C THR A 321 -12.87 5.13 -3.05
N ALA A 322 -12.74 5.24 -1.72
CA ALA A 322 -13.54 6.21 -0.95
C ALA A 322 -12.98 7.65 -0.99
N GLY A 323 -11.94 7.91 -1.79
CA GLY A 323 -11.20 9.16 -1.76
C GLY A 323 -10.47 9.42 -0.42
N PRO A 324 -10.11 10.68 -0.13
CA PRO A 324 -10.30 11.85 -0.98
C PRO A 324 -9.56 11.72 -2.32
N GLY A 325 -10.14 12.27 -3.38
CA GLY A 325 -9.56 12.22 -4.72
C GLY A 325 -10.00 13.41 -5.57
N ASN A 326 -9.39 13.53 -6.76
CA ASN A 326 -9.75 14.56 -7.73
C ASN A 326 -10.85 14.04 -8.68
N ALA A 327 -11.73 14.93 -9.12
CA ALA A 327 -12.74 14.64 -10.15
C ALA A 327 -13.03 15.88 -11.00
N SER A 328 -13.63 15.62 -12.16
CA SER A 328 -14.37 16.64 -12.90
C SER A 328 -15.88 16.50 -12.64
N PHE A 329 -16.61 17.58 -12.87
CA PHE A 329 -18.03 17.72 -12.60
C PHE A 329 -18.74 18.38 -13.78
N THR A 330 -19.88 17.84 -14.19
CA THR A 330 -20.85 18.49 -15.10
C THR A 330 -22.28 18.34 -14.55
N MET A 331 -23.29 18.72 -15.33
CA MET A 331 -24.70 18.55 -14.97
C MET A 331 -25.52 17.90 -16.10
N TYR A 332 -26.54 17.13 -15.72
CA TYR A 332 -27.50 16.52 -16.64
C TYR A 332 -28.94 16.60 -16.13
N THR A 333 -29.90 16.33 -17.01
CA THR A 333 -31.34 16.27 -16.73
C THR A 333 -31.90 14.88 -17.03
N GLY A 334 -33.00 14.51 -16.38
CA GLY A 334 -33.72 13.26 -16.64
C GLY A 334 -33.34 12.07 -15.74
N CYS A 335 -32.79 12.30 -14.55
CA CYS A 335 -32.28 11.25 -13.65
C CYS A 335 -33.38 10.38 -12.97
N ALA A 336 -34.61 10.41 -13.49
CA ALA A 336 -35.75 9.67 -12.97
C ALA A 336 -35.80 8.19 -13.40
N GLN A 337 -34.97 7.76 -14.36
CA GLN A 337 -34.83 6.36 -14.78
C GLN A 337 -33.35 5.90 -14.85
N PRO A 338 -32.62 5.93 -13.73
CA PRO A 338 -31.16 5.85 -13.75
C PRO A 338 -30.64 4.40 -13.70
N ALA A 339 -29.35 4.19 -14.00
CA ALA A 339 -28.71 2.89 -14.17
C ALA A 339 -28.76 1.96 -12.94
N CYS A 340 -28.87 2.48 -11.71
CA CYS A 340 -29.07 1.65 -10.51
C CYS A 340 -30.51 1.09 -10.39
N GLY A 341 -31.44 1.59 -11.22
CA GLY A 341 -32.85 1.18 -11.25
C GLY A 341 -33.70 1.74 -10.12
N ILE A 342 -33.16 2.65 -9.29
CA ILE A 342 -33.85 3.39 -8.24
C ILE A 342 -33.40 4.85 -8.35
N ALA A 343 -34.32 5.78 -8.58
CA ALA A 343 -34.08 7.22 -8.47
C ALA A 343 -34.22 7.67 -7.00
N ALA A 344 -33.74 8.87 -6.65
CA ALA A 344 -33.84 9.40 -5.29
C ALA A 344 -34.24 10.89 -5.28
N SER A 345 -34.83 11.36 -4.17
CA SER A 345 -35.36 12.73 -4.04
C SER A 345 -34.36 13.76 -3.50
N GLY A 346 -33.20 13.32 -3.02
CA GLY A 346 -32.09 14.18 -2.64
C GLY A 346 -31.17 14.44 -3.83
N TYR A 347 -30.09 15.19 -3.63
CA TYR A 347 -29.12 15.43 -4.71
C TYR A 347 -28.53 14.11 -5.21
N THR A 348 -28.56 13.90 -6.53
CA THR A 348 -28.11 12.69 -7.19
C THR A 348 -27.05 12.99 -8.23
N ALA A 349 -26.23 11.99 -8.54
CA ALA A 349 -25.26 12.04 -9.63
C ALA A 349 -25.19 10.72 -10.40
N ALA A 350 -24.78 10.83 -11.66
CA ALA A 350 -24.15 9.74 -12.39
C ALA A 350 -22.64 9.77 -12.09
N ILE A 351 -21.99 8.61 -12.00
CA ILE A 351 -20.52 8.50 -11.87
C ILE A 351 -19.94 7.83 -13.12
N SER A 352 -18.69 8.15 -13.49
CA SER A 352 -18.04 7.55 -14.67
C SER A 352 -17.99 6.01 -14.58
N GLN A 353 -18.21 5.33 -15.71
CA GLN A 353 -18.35 3.87 -15.83
C GLN A 353 -17.27 3.07 -15.08
N LEU A 354 -16.00 3.51 -15.16
CA LEU A 354 -14.87 2.86 -14.49
C LEU A 354 -14.98 2.83 -12.95
N ALA A 355 -15.69 3.80 -12.36
CA ALA A 355 -16.02 3.85 -10.94
C ALA A 355 -17.45 3.31 -10.64
N PHE A 356 -18.38 3.38 -11.61
CA PHE A 356 -19.75 2.89 -11.43
C PHE A 356 -19.77 1.39 -11.09
N GLY A 357 -19.00 0.58 -11.81
CA GLY A 357 -18.88 -0.86 -11.56
C GLY A 357 -19.77 -1.75 -12.43
N SER A 358 -20.20 -1.30 -13.60
CA SER A 358 -21.07 -2.06 -14.51
C SER A 358 -20.98 -1.47 -15.93
N GLU A 359 -21.56 -2.15 -16.91
CA GLU A 359 -21.68 -1.68 -18.30
C GLU A 359 -23.14 -1.40 -18.71
N PRO A 360 -23.38 -0.60 -19.77
CA PRO A 360 -24.73 -0.29 -20.26
C PRO A 360 -25.59 -1.54 -20.53
N GLY A 361 -26.56 -1.78 -19.65
CA GLY A 361 -27.52 -2.89 -19.74
C GLY A 361 -27.24 -4.07 -18.80
N LEU A 362 -26.12 -4.11 -18.08
CA LEU A 362 -25.83 -5.20 -17.12
C LEU A 362 -26.48 -5.01 -15.74
N GLY A 363 -26.93 -3.79 -15.41
CA GLY A 363 -27.59 -3.48 -14.15
C GLY A 363 -26.71 -2.65 -13.20
N PRO A 364 -26.93 -2.73 -11.87
CA PRO A 364 -26.30 -1.83 -10.91
C PRO A 364 -24.87 -2.25 -10.60
N GLY A 365 -23.92 -1.32 -10.69
CA GLY A 365 -22.55 -1.52 -10.18
C GLY A 365 -22.41 -1.15 -8.70
N ASP A 366 -21.25 -1.39 -8.09
CA ASP A 366 -21.08 -1.21 -6.64
C ASP A 366 -21.13 0.26 -6.17
N ALA A 367 -21.07 1.22 -7.09
CA ALA A 367 -21.31 2.63 -6.75
C ALA A 367 -22.75 2.92 -6.32
N CYS A 368 -23.70 2.06 -6.68
CA CYS A 368 -25.12 2.30 -6.52
C CYS A 368 -25.56 2.50 -5.05
N GLY A 369 -26.03 3.72 -4.77
CA GLY A 369 -26.51 4.17 -3.47
C GLY A 369 -25.46 4.80 -2.57
N ARG A 370 -24.17 4.74 -2.93
CA ARG A 370 -23.09 5.37 -2.14
C ARG A 370 -23.22 6.90 -2.18
N CYS A 371 -22.82 7.56 -1.10
CA CYS A 371 -22.89 9.01 -0.98
C CYS A 371 -21.50 9.64 -1.02
N PHE A 372 -21.37 10.78 -1.70
CA PHE A 372 -20.09 11.45 -1.92
C PHE A 372 -20.21 12.94 -1.66
N ALA A 373 -19.30 13.49 -0.85
CA ALA A 373 -19.11 14.92 -0.68
C ALA A 373 -18.24 15.45 -1.82
N LEU A 374 -18.75 16.39 -2.60
CA LEU A 374 -18.11 16.97 -3.79
C LEU A 374 -17.78 18.45 -3.53
N THR A 375 -16.64 18.95 -4.02
CA THR A 375 -16.25 20.37 -3.98
C THR A 375 -15.56 20.78 -5.29
N GLY A 376 -16.17 21.71 -6.04
CA GLY A 376 -15.57 22.32 -7.22
C GLY A 376 -14.64 23.49 -6.84
N THR A 377 -13.48 23.58 -7.48
CA THR A 377 -12.41 24.54 -7.14
C THR A 377 -11.76 25.23 -8.35
N GLU A 378 -12.10 24.80 -9.57
CA GLU A 378 -11.54 25.31 -10.82
C GLU A 378 -12.56 25.17 -11.96
N ASP A 379 -12.59 26.12 -12.90
CA ASP A 379 -13.30 25.98 -14.18
C ASP A 379 -12.25 25.74 -15.30
N PRO A 380 -12.20 24.55 -15.93
CA PRO A 380 -11.20 24.22 -16.94
C PRO A 380 -11.39 24.98 -18.27
N TYR A 381 -12.56 25.59 -18.50
CA TYR A 381 -12.84 26.47 -19.63
C TYR A 381 -12.63 27.96 -19.29
N SER A 382 -12.61 28.31 -17.99
CA SER A 382 -12.31 29.66 -17.50
C SER A 382 -11.16 29.67 -16.47
N PRO A 383 -9.90 29.29 -16.79
CA PRO A 383 -8.83 29.14 -15.79
C PRO A 383 -8.40 30.44 -15.06
N SER A 384 -8.90 31.60 -15.49
CA SER A 384 -8.74 32.89 -14.79
C SER A 384 -9.85 33.19 -13.78
N TYR A 385 -10.86 32.33 -13.66
CA TYR A 385 -11.96 32.46 -12.72
C TYR A 385 -11.57 31.94 -11.33
N THR A 386 -11.48 32.86 -10.36
CA THR A 386 -11.08 32.56 -8.98
C THR A 386 -12.25 32.37 -8.02
N GLY A 387 -13.46 32.11 -8.55
CA GLY A 387 -14.69 31.95 -7.79
C GLY A 387 -15.56 33.21 -7.69
N PRO A 388 -16.61 33.20 -6.84
CA PRO A 388 -16.96 32.12 -5.91
C PRO A 388 -17.52 30.88 -6.62
N PHE A 389 -16.92 29.72 -6.35
CA PHE A 389 -17.51 28.43 -6.70
C PHE A 389 -18.77 28.17 -5.87
N GLY A 390 -19.59 27.19 -6.29
CA GLY A 390 -20.81 26.84 -5.55
C GLY A 390 -20.52 26.11 -4.23
N ASN A 391 -21.58 25.65 -3.58
CA ASN A 391 -21.44 24.95 -2.30
C ASN A 391 -20.83 23.57 -2.50
N SER A 392 -20.01 23.11 -1.56
CA SER A 392 -19.77 21.68 -1.40
C SER A 392 -21.11 20.97 -1.12
N ILE A 393 -21.42 19.91 -1.86
CA ILE A 393 -22.68 19.15 -1.71
C ILE A 393 -22.38 17.69 -1.39
N VAL A 394 -23.35 16.99 -0.78
CA VAL A 394 -23.36 15.52 -0.73
C VAL A 394 -24.38 15.00 -1.74
N VAL A 395 -23.93 14.17 -2.69
CA VAL A 395 -24.79 13.46 -3.64
C VAL A 395 -24.93 11.98 -3.26
N LYS A 396 -26.01 11.33 -3.66
CA LYS A 396 -26.12 9.86 -3.75
C LYS A 396 -25.92 9.44 -5.21
N VAL A 397 -25.02 8.50 -5.49
CA VAL A 397 -24.88 7.95 -6.85
C VAL A 397 -26.06 7.01 -7.12
N THR A 398 -26.80 7.32 -8.19
CA THR A 398 -27.97 6.55 -8.63
C THR A 398 -27.86 6.11 -10.09
N ASP A 399 -26.88 6.66 -10.83
CA ASP A 399 -26.77 6.52 -12.28
C ASP A 399 -25.31 6.33 -12.74
N MET A 400 -25.13 6.05 -14.02
CA MET A 400 -23.85 5.82 -14.67
C MET A 400 -23.64 6.80 -15.82
N CYS A 401 -22.47 7.43 -15.87
CA CYS A 401 -22.01 8.12 -17.07
C CYS A 401 -21.13 7.15 -17.90
N PRO A 402 -21.64 6.61 -19.03
CA PRO A 402 -20.91 5.63 -19.83
C PRO A 402 -19.75 6.24 -20.62
N VAL A 403 -18.70 5.45 -20.88
CA VAL A 403 -17.56 5.85 -21.75
C VAL A 403 -18.06 6.21 -23.15
N ALA A 404 -19.02 5.45 -23.66
CA ALA A 404 -19.58 5.63 -25.00
C ALA A 404 -20.43 6.91 -25.08
N GLY A 405 -19.90 7.92 -25.76
CA GLY A 405 -20.55 9.21 -26.01
C GLY A 405 -20.06 10.35 -25.10
N ASN A 406 -19.43 10.04 -23.97
CA ASN A 406 -19.00 11.02 -22.97
C ASN A 406 -17.47 11.04 -22.79
N GLN A 407 -16.71 10.74 -23.86
CA GLN A 407 -15.26 10.47 -23.78
C GLN A 407 -14.41 11.63 -23.21
N ALA A 408 -14.92 12.87 -23.23
CA ALA A 408 -14.27 14.02 -22.61
C ALA A 408 -14.25 13.96 -21.07
N TRP A 409 -15.31 13.41 -20.47
CA TRP A 409 -15.58 13.47 -19.03
C TRP A 409 -15.56 12.09 -18.36
N CYS A 410 -16.22 11.11 -18.97
CA CYS A 410 -16.41 9.77 -18.44
C CYS A 410 -15.61 8.72 -19.23
N GLY A 411 -14.62 9.16 -20.01
CA GLY A 411 -13.79 8.33 -20.88
C GLY A 411 -12.74 7.46 -20.17
N GLN A 412 -12.74 7.40 -18.83
CA GLN A 412 -11.79 6.59 -18.08
C GLN A 412 -12.01 5.09 -18.37
N THR A 413 -10.91 4.36 -18.56
CA THR A 413 -10.88 2.91 -18.80
C THR A 413 -9.75 2.26 -18.00
N VAL A 414 -9.78 0.94 -17.83
CA VAL A 414 -8.72 0.21 -17.09
C VAL A 414 -7.31 0.46 -17.63
N THR A 415 -7.18 0.72 -18.94
CA THR A 415 -5.93 1.05 -19.66
C THR A 415 -5.60 2.54 -19.76
N SER A 416 -6.56 3.43 -19.45
CA SER A 416 -6.40 4.89 -19.52
C SER A 416 -7.31 5.50 -18.46
N GLN A 417 -6.80 5.55 -17.22
CA GLN A 417 -7.63 5.75 -16.03
C GLN A 417 -8.05 7.19 -15.78
N THR A 418 -7.65 8.15 -16.62
CA THR A 418 -8.07 9.56 -16.55
C THR A 418 -8.77 10.02 -17.82
N ASN A 419 -9.61 11.05 -17.70
CA ASN A 419 -10.32 11.69 -18.81
C ASN A 419 -9.49 12.80 -19.48
N GLN A 420 -10.08 13.56 -20.41
CA GLN A 420 -9.38 14.62 -21.15
C GLN A 420 -8.92 15.80 -20.27
N PHE A 421 -9.39 15.88 -19.02
CA PHE A 421 -8.99 16.86 -18.00
C PHE A 421 -8.07 16.24 -16.93
N ASN A 422 -7.50 15.07 -17.23
CA ASN A 422 -6.66 14.25 -16.36
C ASN A 422 -7.34 13.84 -15.02
N MET A 423 -8.67 13.80 -14.96
CA MET A 423 -9.40 13.42 -13.74
C MET A 423 -9.74 11.91 -13.73
N PRO A 424 -9.43 11.18 -12.64
CA PRO A 424 -9.63 9.73 -12.57
C PRO A 424 -11.09 9.31 -12.34
N VAL A 425 -11.91 10.21 -11.79
CA VAL A 425 -13.35 10.03 -11.60
C VAL A 425 -14.06 11.25 -12.17
N HIS A 426 -15.31 11.07 -12.57
CA HIS A 426 -16.21 12.14 -12.94
C HIS A 426 -17.59 11.94 -12.31
N PHE A 427 -18.22 13.03 -11.87
CA PHE A 427 -19.60 13.05 -11.38
C PHE A 427 -20.43 14.01 -12.24
N ASP A 428 -21.43 13.47 -12.93
CA ASP A 428 -22.41 14.26 -13.67
C ASP A 428 -23.61 14.47 -12.75
N ILE A 429 -23.87 15.71 -12.32
CA ILE A 429 -24.77 16.01 -11.20
C ILE A 429 -26.18 16.31 -11.74
N CYS A 430 -27.21 15.67 -11.19
CA CYS A 430 -28.57 15.86 -11.68
C CYS A 430 -29.11 17.26 -11.36
N GLU A 431 -29.66 17.93 -12.37
CA GLU A 431 -30.38 19.20 -12.23
C GLU A 431 -31.78 18.98 -11.62
N ASP A 432 -32.50 17.91 -12.01
CA ASP A 432 -33.88 17.62 -11.59
C ASP A 432 -34.06 17.59 -10.06
N THR A 433 -33.02 17.17 -9.31
CA THR A 433 -33.02 17.08 -7.84
C THR A 433 -32.44 18.34 -7.16
N GLY A 434 -32.03 19.36 -7.93
CA GLY A 434 -31.47 20.61 -7.45
C GLY A 434 -29.97 20.57 -7.13
N GLY A 435 -29.30 19.43 -7.27
CA GLY A 435 -27.88 19.27 -6.94
C GLY A 435 -26.99 20.17 -7.78
N ALA A 436 -27.22 20.19 -9.10
CA ALA A 436 -26.47 21.04 -10.02
C ALA A 436 -26.58 22.54 -9.65
N GLY A 437 -27.80 23.02 -9.36
CA GLY A 437 -28.06 24.41 -8.99
C GLY A 437 -27.49 24.85 -7.63
N ALA A 438 -27.05 23.92 -6.79
CA ALA A 438 -26.36 24.20 -5.53
C ALA A 438 -24.82 24.24 -5.68
N PHE A 439 -24.28 23.55 -6.70
CA PHE A 439 -22.85 23.29 -6.89
C PHE A 439 -22.20 24.16 -7.98
N PHE A 440 -22.91 24.46 -9.06
CA PHE A 440 -22.37 25.20 -10.20
C PHE A 440 -22.78 26.69 -10.17
N PRO A 441 -21.81 27.63 -10.19
CA PRO A 441 -22.12 29.05 -10.39
C PRO A 441 -22.76 29.30 -11.77
N SER A 442 -23.60 30.34 -11.87
CA SER A 442 -24.21 30.76 -13.13
C SER A 442 -23.14 31.07 -14.20
N GLY A 443 -23.09 30.27 -15.26
CA GLY A 443 -22.13 30.36 -16.36
C GLY A 443 -20.95 29.38 -16.27
N HIS A 444 -20.78 28.69 -15.14
CA HIS A 444 -19.66 27.80 -14.85
C HIS A 444 -20.17 26.37 -14.62
N TYR A 445 -20.54 25.68 -15.71
CA TYR A 445 -21.29 24.41 -15.68
C TYR A 445 -20.44 23.15 -15.89
N ALA A 446 -19.13 23.33 -16.00
CA ALA A 446 -18.15 22.26 -15.89
C ALA A 446 -17.06 22.73 -14.92
N LEU A 447 -16.66 21.89 -13.97
CA LEU A 447 -15.67 22.22 -12.95
C LEU A 447 -14.70 21.07 -12.73
N LEU A 448 -13.50 21.37 -12.23
CA LEU A 448 -12.59 20.42 -11.59
C LEU A 448 -12.58 20.65 -10.08
N GLY A 449 -12.14 19.65 -9.32
CA GLY A 449 -11.97 19.76 -7.88
C GLY A 449 -11.87 18.40 -7.19
N THR A 450 -12.43 18.31 -5.99
CA THR A 450 -12.24 17.17 -5.08
C THR A 450 -13.54 16.48 -4.69
N TRP A 451 -13.43 15.19 -4.36
CA TRP A 451 -14.52 14.37 -3.84
C TRP A 451 -14.03 13.44 -2.74
N SER A 452 -14.96 12.96 -1.92
CA SER A 452 -14.73 11.86 -0.96
C SER A 452 -16.04 11.11 -0.72
N GLU A 453 -15.98 9.79 -0.52
CA GLU A 453 -17.14 9.02 -0.10
C GLU A 453 -17.45 9.31 1.38
N VAL A 454 -18.73 9.48 1.71
CA VAL A 454 -19.21 9.81 3.04
C VAL A 454 -20.39 8.94 3.42
N SER A 455 -20.60 8.76 4.73
CA SER A 455 -21.83 8.14 5.25
C SER A 455 -23.05 8.85 4.67
N CYS A 456 -24.01 8.09 4.12
CA CYS A 456 -25.27 8.65 3.62
C CYS A 456 -26.11 9.34 4.71
N SER A 457 -25.74 9.23 6.00
CA SER A 457 -26.25 10.11 7.05
C SER A 457 -25.90 11.60 6.88
N GLN A 458 -25.04 11.95 5.92
CA GLN A 458 -24.75 13.33 5.51
C GLN A 458 -25.55 13.78 4.26
N TRP A 459 -26.21 12.83 3.59
CA TRP A 459 -27.08 13.10 2.45
C TRP A 459 -28.51 13.33 2.92
N SER A 460 -29.27 14.16 2.20
CA SER A 460 -30.65 14.52 2.53
C SER A 460 -31.57 14.19 1.38
N GLY A 461 -32.41 13.16 1.54
CA GLY A 461 -33.38 12.73 0.55
C GLY A 461 -34.14 11.48 0.99
N SER A 462 -34.82 10.85 0.05
CA SER A 462 -35.41 9.51 0.21
C SER A 462 -35.43 8.81 -1.14
N ASP A 463 -35.35 7.49 -1.13
CA ASP A 463 -35.25 6.70 -2.35
C ASP A 463 -36.62 6.37 -2.94
N GLY A 464 -36.66 6.24 -4.26
CA GLY A 464 -37.84 5.86 -5.03
C GLY A 464 -38.15 4.36 -4.97
N SER A 465 -39.16 3.95 -5.72
CA SER A 465 -39.45 2.53 -5.92
C SER A 465 -38.52 1.91 -6.97
N PRO A 466 -38.09 0.64 -6.79
CA PRO A 466 -37.39 -0.11 -7.83
C PRO A 466 -38.14 -0.14 -9.16
N LEU A 467 -37.46 0.26 -10.24
CA LEU A 467 -38.01 0.33 -11.59
C LEU A 467 -38.02 -1.04 -12.30
N TRP A 468 -37.16 -1.97 -11.86
CA TRP A 468 -37.02 -3.32 -12.43
C TRP A 468 -36.45 -4.31 -11.40
N SER A 469 -36.65 -5.61 -11.65
CA SER A 469 -36.14 -6.68 -10.80
C SER A 469 -34.61 -6.77 -10.89
N GLY A 470 -33.92 -6.59 -9.76
CA GLY A 470 -32.46 -6.53 -9.68
C GLY A 470 -31.89 -5.12 -9.46
N ALA A 471 -32.73 -4.08 -9.48
CA ALA A 471 -32.34 -2.72 -9.11
C ALA A 471 -31.84 -2.66 -7.66
N CYS A 472 -30.82 -1.84 -7.39
CA CYS A 472 -30.09 -1.86 -6.12
C CYS A 472 -29.54 -0.47 -5.75
N ILE A 473 -29.62 -0.12 -4.45
CA ILE A 473 -28.98 1.07 -3.84
C ILE A 473 -28.29 0.70 -2.50
N SER A 474 -28.02 -0.59 -2.27
CA SER A 474 -27.44 -1.13 -1.03
C SER A 474 -26.10 -0.51 -0.61
N GLY A 475 -25.39 0.18 -1.51
CA GLY A 475 -24.23 1.01 -1.18
C GLY A 475 -24.49 2.10 -0.13
N GLU A 476 -25.74 2.55 0.04
CA GLU A 476 -26.07 3.59 1.04
C GLU A 476 -25.80 3.15 2.50
N ASN A 477 -25.89 1.84 2.74
CA ASN A 477 -25.74 1.20 4.05
C ASN A 477 -24.38 0.46 4.16
N ALA A 478 -23.57 0.48 3.10
CA ALA A 478 -22.27 -0.16 3.09
C ALA A 478 -21.24 0.68 3.88
N PRO A 479 -20.14 0.07 4.37
CA PRO A 479 -18.94 0.82 4.68
C PRO A 479 -18.43 1.54 3.42
N LEU A 480 -17.69 2.64 3.60
CA LEU A 480 -16.97 3.28 2.49
C LEU A 480 -16.06 2.26 1.78
N TRP A 481 -15.77 2.47 0.50
CA TRP A 481 -14.82 1.65 -0.27
C TRP A 481 -13.43 1.59 0.43
N PRO A 482 -12.77 0.43 0.45
CA PRO A 482 -13.10 -0.80 -0.27
C PRO A 482 -14.07 -1.69 0.52
N SER A 483 -15.24 -1.93 -0.05
CA SER A 483 -16.32 -2.74 0.52
C SER A 483 -17.21 -3.26 -0.63
N THR A 484 -18.42 -3.74 -0.33
CA THR A 484 -19.41 -4.11 -1.35
C THR A 484 -20.80 -3.82 -0.83
N GLY A 485 -21.60 -3.08 -1.61
CA GLY A 485 -23.01 -2.82 -1.40
C GLY A 485 -23.88 -3.56 -2.41
N CYS A 486 -23.76 -3.23 -3.70
CA CYS A 486 -24.52 -3.87 -4.79
C CYS A 486 -23.70 -4.93 -5.56
N GLY A 487 -22.37 -4.84 -5.54
CA GLY A 487 -21.49 -5.64 -6.38
C GLY A 487 -21.33 -5.05 -7.79
N ASN A 488 -20.20 -5.36 -8.43
CA ASN A 488 -19.93 -5.00 -9.82
C ASN A 488 -20.51 -6.05 -10.78
N GLN A 489 -20.79 -5.65 -12.02
CA GLN A 489 -21.30 -6.51 -13.10
C GLN A 489 -20.32 -6.59 -14.26
N ASP A 490 -20.20 -7.77 -14.87
CA ASP A 490 -19.30 -8.08 -15.98
C ASP A 490 -19.91 -9.12 -16.94
N CYS A 491 -19.28 -9.30 -18.10
CA CYS A 491 -19.58 -10.33 -19.10
C CYS A 491 -18.59 -11.51 -19.04
#